data_AF-A0A0M3HH66-F1
#
_entry.id   AF-A0A0M3HH66-F1
#
_cell.length_a   1.000
_cell.length_b   1.000
_cell.length_c   1.000
_cell.angle_alpha   90.00
_cell.angle_beta   90.00
_cell.angle_gamma   90.00
#
_symmetry.space_group_name_H-M   'P 1'
#
loop_
_entity.id
_entity.type
_entity.pdbx_description
1 polymer ?
#
loop_
_entity_poly.entity_id
_entity_poly.type
_entity_poly.pdbx_seq_one_letter_code
_entity_poly.pdbx_strand_id
1 'polypeptide(L)'
;MVPRECIILPSSSKSFEDSSHIGKRMNSLETALKRADITFTEFNDLNSIDTKIVEKLLNIKYKGMHISEQQRKCLGALALHLHIVDDMQMYEDHFQLLDYKSAGYMYLDMAAVKALELFSLSYDEGL
;
A
#
# COMPACT_ATOMS: atom_id res chain seq x y z
N MET A 1 -10.66 12.97 5.82
CA MET A 1 -10.58 11.70 5.07
C MET A 1 -9.68 10.76 5.86
N VAL A 2 -10.05 9.48 6.01
CA VAL A 2 -9.18 8.50 6.70
C VAL A 2 -7.97 8.20 5.78
N PRO A 3 -6.72 8.29 6.27
CA PRO A 3 -5.55 7.93 5.48
C PRO A 3 -5.69 6.49 4.98
N ARG A 4 -5.43 6.26 3.69
CA ARG A 4 -5.43 4.92 3.09
C ARG A 4 -4.01 4.57 2.70
N GLU A 5 -3.43 3.64 3.43
CA GLU A 5 -2.14 3.08 3.06
C GLU A 5 -2.32 2.00 2.01
N CYS A 6 -1.45 1.99 0.99
CA CYS A 6 -1.52 1.01 -0.09
C CYS A 6 -0.13 0.44 -0.38
N ILE A 7 -0.11 -0.86 -0.68
CA ILE A 7 1.11 -1.57 -1.10
C ILE A 7 1.11 -1.62 -2.61
N ILE A 8 2.14 -1.06 -3.23
CA ILE A 8 2.37 -1.19 -4.67
C ILE A 8 3.31 -2.37 -4.89
N LEU A 9 2.77 -3.48 -5.38
CA LEU A 9 3.57 -4.63 -5.81
C LEU A 9 3.93 -4.47 -7.29
N PRO A 10 5.20 -4.64 -7.70
CA PRO A 10 5.52 -4.77 -9.11
C PRO A 10 4.83 -6.01 -9.68
N SER A 11 4.32 -5.91 -10.91
CA SER A 11 3.70 -7.06 -11.60
C SER A 11 4.66 -8.24 -11.61
N SER A 12 4.10 -9.45 -11.45
CA SER A 12 4.79 -10.75 -11.31
C SER A 12 5.87 -11.09 -12.36
N SER A 13 5.99 -10.30 -13.44
CA SER A 13 7.01 -10.42 -14.47
C SER A 13 8.28 -9.61 -14.23
N LYS A 14 8.37 -8.82 -13.15
CA LYS A 14 9.55 -8.02 -12.83
C LYS A 14 10.14 -8.48 -11.51
N SER A 15 11.28 -9.16 -11.58
CA SER A 15 12.10 -9.37 -10.39
C SER A 15 12.50 -8.00 -9.83
N PHE A 16 12.61 -7.91 -8.50
CA PHE A 16 13.10 -6.71 -7.81
C PHE A 16 14.58 -6.39 -8.16
N GLU A 17 15.25 -7.24 -8.93
CA GLU A 17 16.69 -7.18 -9.18
C GLU A 17 17.10 -6.27 -10.34
N ASP A 18 16.15 -5.79 -11.15
CA ASP A 18 16.46 -5.01 -12.36
C ASP A 18 16.64 -3.51 -12.08
N SER A 19 17.63 -3.22 -11.22
CA SER A 19 17.98 -1.90 -10.66
C SER A 19 18.25 -0.80 -11.70
N SER A 20 18.59 -1.16 -12.94
CA SER A 20 19.01 -0.20 -13.97
C SER A 20 17.83 0.55 -14.64
N HIS A 21 16.68 -0.11 -14.79
CA HIS A 21 15.46 0.48 -15.36
C HIS A 21 14.49 1.01 -14.30
N ILE A 22 14.64 0.56 -13.05
CA ILE A 22 13.87 1.04 -11.90
C ILE A 22 14.24 2.48 -11.57
N GLY A 23 15.53 2.85 -11.54
CA GLY A 23 15.96 4.19 -11.13
C GLY A 23 15.32 5.36 -11.92
N LYS A 24 15.12 5.21 -13.24
CA LYS A 24 14.47 6.27 -14.05
C LYS A 24 12.94 6.33 -13.87
N ARG A 25 12.26 5.19 -13.70
CA ARG A 25 10.79 5.14 -13.45
C ARG A 25 10.45 5.52 -12.02
N MET A 26 11.32 5.20 -11.08
CA MET A 26 11.15 5.52 -9.67
C MET A 26 11.26 7.03 -9.47
N ASN A 27 12.17 7.72 -10.16
CA ASN A 27 12.28 9.18 -10.11
C ASN A 27 11.02 9.92 -10.61
N SER A 28 10.39 9.45 -11.69
CA SER A 28 9.16 10.08 -12.20
C SER A 28 7.94 9.77 -11.32
N LEU A 29 7.86 8.56 -10.78
CA LEU A 29 6.83 8.17 -9.83
C LEU A 29 6.99 8.91 -8.50
N GLU A 30 8.19 8.96 -7.93
CA GLU A 30 8.51 9.66 -6.69
C GLU A 30 8.22 11.16 -6.80
N THR A 31 8.55 11.77 -7.95
CA THR A 31 8.19 13.17 -8.22
C THR A 31 6.67 13.36 -8.26
N ALA A 32 5.94 12.44 -8.87
CA ALA A 32 4.48 12.49 -8.91
C ALA A 32 3.85 12.28 -7.53
N LEU A 33 4.40 11.37 -6.72
CA LEU A 33 3.97 11.10 -5.35
C LEU A 33 4.24 12.30 -4.43
N LYS A 34 5.44 12.90 -4.48
CA LYS A 34 5.77 14.13 -3.75
C LYS A 34 4.85 15.29 -4.12
N ARG A 35 4.50 15.44 -5.41
CA ARG A 35 3.53 16.46 -5.86
C ARG A 35 2.11 16.22 -5.34
N ALA A 36 1.79 14.98 -4.97
CA ALA A 36 0.50 14.60 -4.40
C ALA A 36 0.53 14.57 -2.86
N ASP A 37 1.60 15.08 -2.23
CA ASP A 37 1.82 15.04 -0.78
C ASP A 37 1.79 13.61 -0.19
N ILE A 38 2.20 12.63 -1.01
CA ILE A 38 2.30 11.24 -0.58
C ILE A 38 3.72 10.99 -0.07
N THR A 39 3.81 10.60 1.21
CA THR A 39 5.08 10.21 1.83
C THR A 39 5.47 8.82 1.33
N PHE A 40 6.69 8.68 0.82
CA PHE A 40 7.27 7.39 0.44
C PHE A 40 8.22 6.93 1.54
N THR A 41 8.08 5.68 1.97
CA THR A 41 9.00 5.04 2.91
C THR A 41 9.54 3.77 2.27
N GLU A 42 10.86 3.73 2.10
CA GLU A 42 11.54 2.55 1.59
C GLU A 42 11.66 1.50 2.69
N PHE A 43 11.27 0.26 2.38
CA PHE A 43 11.41 -0.87 3.30
C PHE A 43 12.63 -1.70 2.88
N ASN A 44 13.76 -1.46 3.54
CA ASN A 44 15.07 -1.93 3.10
C ASN A 44 15.33 -3.43 3.30
N ASP A 45 14.52 -4.14 4.09
CA ASP A 45 14.76 -5.56 4.39
C ASP A 45 13.46 -6.38 4.48
N LEU A 46 12.88 -6.68 3.31
CA LEU A 46 11.75 -7.60 3.20
C LEU A 46 12.09 -9.04 3.63
N ASN A 47 13.37 -9.42 3.66
CA ASN A 47 13.78 -10.79 3.95
C ASN A 47 13.77 -11.10 5.44
N SER A 48 13.94 -10.11 6.32
CA SER A 48 13.82 -10.28 7.77
C SER A 48 12.38 -10.29 8.29
N ILE A 49 11.38 -10.06 7.42
CA ILE A 49 9.97 -10.03 7.84
C ILE A 49 9.47 -11.41 8.26
N ASP A 50 9.02 -11.52 9.51
CA ASP A 50 8.28 -12.69 9.98
C ASP A 50 6.87 -12.71 9.40
N THR A 51 6.68 -13.55 8.38
CA THR A 51 5.39 -13.73 7.70
C THR A 51 4.29 -14.28 8.60
N LYS A 52 4.61 -14.88 9.77
CA LYS A 52 3.62 -15.35 10.75
C LYS A 52 2.80 -14.22 11.35
N ILE A 53 3.33 -12.98 11.35
CA ILE A 53 2.58 -11.81 11.80
C ILE A 53 1.28 -11.68 11.00
N VAL A 54 1.34 -11.90 9.68
CA VAL A 54 0.17 -11.81 8.80
C VAL A 54 -0.89 -12.87 9.16
N GLU A 55 -0.46 -14.09 9.49
CA GLU A 55 -1.38 -15.17 9.86
C GLU A 55 -2.13 -14.90 11.17
N LYS A 56 -1.54 -14.12 12.08
CA LYS A 56 -2.18 -13.72 13.32
C LYS A 56 -3.15 -12.55 13.13
N LEU A 57 -2.87 -11.65 12.20
CA LEU A 57 -3.73 -10.50 11.91
C LEU A 57 -5.00 -10.89 11.13
N LEU A 58 -4.88 -11.88 10.24
CA LEU A 58 -6.00 -12.32 9.41
C LEU A 58 -7.03 -13.11 10.20
N ASN A 59 -8.29 -12.73 10.07
CA ASN A 59 -9.42 -13.47 10.63
C ASN A 59 -9.37 -14.95 10.20
N ILE A 60 -9.76 -15.85 11.12
CA ILE A 60 -9.71 -17.31 10.92
C ILE A 60 -10.35 -17.79 9.61
N LYS A 61 -11.38 -17.10 9.12
CA LYS A 61 -12.07 -17.42 7.85
C LYS A 61 -11.18 -17.21 6.60
N TYR A 62 -10.11 -16.45 6.74
CA TYR A 62 -9.17 -16.10 5.68
C TYR A 62 -7.80 -16.77 5.88
N LYS A 63 -7.61 -17.51 7.00
CA LYS A 63 -6.44 -18.37 7.22
C LYS A 63 -6.51 -19.54 6.24
N GLY A 64 -5.77 -19.45 5.14
CA GLY A 64 -5.77 -20.45 4.07
C GLY A 64 -6.02 -19.89 2.66
N MET A 65 -6.26 -18.58 2.53
CA MET A 65 -6.21 -17.94 1.21
C MET A 65 -4.81 -18.09 0.59
N HIS A 66 -4.75 -18.37 -0.71
CA HIS A 66 -3.51 -18.47 -1.46
C HIS A 66 -2.90 -17.08 -1.67
N ILE A 67 -2.12 -16.62 -0.69
CA ILE A 67 -1.24 -15.46 -0.81
C ILE A 67 0.20 -15.91 -1.05
N SER A 68 0.88 -15.24 -2.00
CA SER A 68 2.29 -15.51 -2.26
C SER A 68 3.14 -15.13 -1.04
N GLU A 69 4.33 -15.74 -0.91
CA GLU A 69 5.26 -15.39 0.15
C GLU A 69 5.64 -13.91 0.11
N GLN A 70 5.79 -13.36 -1.10
CA GLN A 70 6.10 -11.96 -1.30
C GLN A 70 4.98 -11.03 -0.83
N GLN A 71 3.72 -11.39 -1.09
CA GLN A 71 2.56 -10.65 -0.55
C GLN A 71 2.55 -10.68 0.98
N ARG A 72 2.87 -11.83 1.60
CA ARG A 72 2.99 -11.92 3.07
C ARG A 72 4.08 -11.02 3.61
N LYS A 73 5.27 -11.00 2.98
CA LYS A 73 6.37 -10.12 3.38
C LYS A 73 5.96 -8.64 3.31
N CYS A 74 5.29 -8.22 2.24
CA CYS A 74 4.82 -6.84 2.13
C CYS A 74 3.73 -6.49 3.15
N LEU A 75 2.77 -7.39 3.41
CA LEU A 75 1.74 -7.18 4.44
C LEU A 75 2.35 -7.12 5.84
N GLY A 76 3.35 -7.96 6.14
CA GLY A 76 4.07 -7.92 7.42
C GLY A 76 4.88 -6.63 7.60
N ALA A 77 5.57 -6.17 6.54
CA ALA A 77 6.27 -4.89 6.54
C ALA A 77 5.32 -3.71 6.77
N LEU A 78 4.13 -3.73 6.14
CA LEU A 78 3.10 -2.72 6.37
C LEU A 78 2.61 -2.74 7.82
N ALA A 79 2.36 -3.92 8.39
CA ALA A 79 1.92 -4.03 9.79
C ALA A 79 2.95 -3.47 10.78
N LEU A 80 4.25 -3.66 10.51
CA LEU A 80 5.34 -3.06 11.27
C LEU A 80 5.37 -1.54 11.11
N HIS A 81 5.24 -1.04 9.88
CA HIS A 81 5.22 0.39 9.59
C HIS A 81 4.06 1.11 10.30
N LEU A 82 2.90 0.46 10.34
CA LEU A 82 1.69 0.95 11.00
C LEU A 82 1.68 0.80 12.52
N HIS A 83 2.73 0.23 13.11
CA HIS A 83 2.76 -0.10 14.54
C HIS A 83 1.61 -1.00 15.02
N ILE A 84 0.99 -1.76 14.10
CA ILE A 84 -0.08 -2.72 14.45
C ILE A 84 0.46 -3.83 15.36
N VAL A 85 1.72 -4.19 15.15
CA VAL A 85 2.38 -5.29 15.87
C VAL A 85 2.63 -4.95 17.35
N ASP A 86 2.70 -3.66 17.69
CA ASP A 86 2.93 -3.17 19.05
C ASP A 86 1.70 -3.47 19.95
N ASP A 87 0.49 -3.45 19.39
CA ASP A 87 -0.78 -3.72 20.07
C ASP A 87 -1.52 -4.95 19.49
N MET A 88 -0.78 -6.03 19.28
CA MET A 88 -1.29 -7.22 18.58
C MET A 88 -2.57 -7.82 19.18
N GLN A 89 -2.81 -7.66 20.49
CA GLN A 89 -4.04 -8.13 21.15
C GLN A 89 -5.31 -7.43 20.63
N MET A 90 -5.21 -6.18 20.15
CA MET A 90 -6.35 -5.45 19.58
C MET A 90 -6.66 -5.86 18.15
N TYR A 91 -5.67 -6.39 17.43
CA TYR A 91 -5.70 -6.55 15.98
C TYR A 91 -5.70 -8.01 15.53
N GLU A 92 -5.40 -8.94 16.43
CA GLU A 92 -5.43 -10.38 16.16
C GLU A 92 -6.80 -10.83 15.65
N ASP A 93 -6.83 -11.56 14.54
CA ASP A 93 -8.05 -12.05 13.87
C ASP A 93 -9.06 -10.98 13.41
N HIS A 94 -8.69 -9.69 13.36
CA HIS A 94 -9.60 -8.59 12.98
C HIS A 94 -9.53 -8.19 11.51
N PHE A 95 -8.47 -8.57 10.78
CA PHE A 95 -8.30 -8.16 9.38
C PHE A 95 -8.93 -9.16 8.40
N GLN A 96 -9.49 -8.60 7.33
CA GLN A 96 -9.98 -9.37 6.18
C GLN A 96 -9.13 -9.05 4.96
N LEU A 97 -8.82 -10.09 4.18
CA LEU A 97 -8.12 -9.92 2.91
C LEU A 97 -9.14 -9.85 1.76
N LEU A 98 -9.04 -8.81 0.95
CA LEU A 98 -9.93 -8.58 -0.19
C LEU A 98 -9.10 -8.35 -1.46
N ASP A 99 -9.43 -9.08 -2.51
CA ASP A 99 -8.89 -8.81 -3.85
C ASP A 99 -9.52 -7.53 -4.39
N TYR A 100 -8.74 -6.45 -4.42
CA TYR A 100 -9.19 -5.22 -5.04
C TYR A 100 -9.29 -5.40 -6.56
N LYS A 101 -10.51 -5.32 -7.10
CA LYS A 101 -10.79 -5.29 -8.54
C LYS A 101 -11.25 -3.88 -8.89
N SER A 102 -10.54 -3.23 -9.80
CA SER A 102 -10.95 -1.94 -10.35
C SER A 102 -12.10 -2.04 -11.35
N ALA A 103 -12.38 -3.24 -11.88
CA ALA A 103 -13.52 -3.49 -12.74
C ALA A 103 -14.83 -3.22 -11.98
N GLY A 104 -15.67 -2.35 -12.54
CA GLY A 104 -16.91 -1.88 -11.91
C GLY A 104 -16.81 -0.49 -11.28
N TYR A 105 -15.60 0.09 -11.19
CA TYR A 105 -15.39 1.48 -10.79
C TYR A 105 -15.07 2.36 -12.01
N MET A 106 -15.45 3.63 -11.92
CA MET A 106 -15.12 4.62 -12.96
C MET A 106 -13.63 4.94 -12.88
N TYR A 107 -12.93 4.79 -14.00
CA TYR A 107 -11.55 5.24 -14.12
C TYR A 107 -11.51 6.74 -14.33
N LEU A 108 -10.85 7.44 -13.42
CA LEU A 108 -10.63 8.87 -13.50
C LEU A 108 -9.13 9.12 -13.52
N ASP A 109 -8.67 9.92 -14.49
CA ASP A 109 -7.34 10.47 -14.44
C ASP A 109 -7.29 11.68 -13.49
N MET A 110 -6.08 12.13 -13.16
CA MET A 110 -5.89 13.26 -12.25
C MET A 110 -6.49 14.56 -12.78
N ALA A 111 -6.58 14.76 -14.11
CA ALA A 111 -7.15 15.96 -14.69
C ALA A 111 -8.67 16.00 -14.48
N ALA A 112 -9.35 14.86 -14.68
CA ALA A 112 -10.76 14.69 -14.41
C ALA A 112 -11.08 14.83 -12.91
N VAL A 113 -10.27 14.22 -12.03
CA VAL A 113 -10.44 14.37 -10.57
C VAL A 113 -10.39 15.84 -10.14
N LYS A 114 -9.44 16.61 -10.71
CA LYS A 114 -9.29 18.05 -10.42
C LYS A 114 -10.42 18.89 -11.03
N ALA A 115 -10.74 18.68 -12.31
CA ALA A 115 -11.77 19.44 -13.02
C ALA A 115 -13.18 19.25 -12.44
N LEU A 116 -13.42 18.08 -11.84
CA LEU A 116 -14.68 17.75 -11.17
C LEU A 116 -14.69 18.11 -9.67
N GLU A 117 -13.59 18.69 -9.15
CA GLU A 117 -13.44 19.06 -7.74
C GLU A 117 -13.86 17.95 -6.76
N LEU A 118 -13.57 16.68 -7.11
CA LEU A 118 -14.06 15.51 -6.35
C LEU A 118 -13.58 15.48 -4.91
N PHE A 119 -12.46 16.15 -4.64
CA PHE A 119 -11.99 16.45 -3.31
C PHE A 119 -11.80 17.95 -3.25
N SER A 120 -12.59 18.61 -2.40
CA SER A 120 -12.44 20.04 -2.14
C SER A 120 -11.04 20.27 -1.57
N LEU A 121 -10.17 20.94 -2.31
CA LEU A 121 -9.02 21.59 -1.71
C LEU A 121 -9.60 22.73 -0.89
N SER A 122 -9.83 22.50 0.40
CA SER A 122 -9.99 23.58 1.36
C SER A 122 -8.64 24.31 1.43
N TYR A 123 -8.38 25.16 0.42
CA TYR A 123 -7.50 26.30 0.57
C TYR A 123 -8.23 27.23 1.53
N ASP A 124 -8.00 27.05 2.82
CA ASP A 124 -8.08 28.17 3.73
C ASP A 124 -6.95 29.12 3.29
N GLU A 125 -7.26 30.01 2.35
CA GLU A 125 -6.52 31.26 2.18
C GLU A 125 -6.82 32.12 3.42
N GLY A 126 -6.26 31.71 4.56
CA GLY A 126 -6.32 32.42 5.82
C GLY A 126 -5.15 33.39 5.94
N LEU A 127 -5.37 34.59 5.40
CA LEU A 127 -4.83 35.92 5.79
C LEU A 127 -3.37 36.04 6.26
#